data_AF-A0A2G6D3L7-F1
#
_entry.id   AF-A0A2G6D3L7-F1
#
_cell.length_a   1.000
_cell.length_b   1.000
_cell.length_c   1.000
_cell.angle_alpha   90.00
_cell.angle_beta   90.00
_cell.angle_gamma   90.00
#
_symmetry.space_group_name_H-M   'P 1'
#
loop_
_entity.id
_entity.type
_entity.pdbx_description
1 polymer ?
#
loop_
_entity_poly.entity_id
_entity_poly.type
_entity_poly.pdbx_seq_one_letter_code
_entity_poly.pdbx_strand_id
1 'polypeptide(L)'
;MVNEQLVSRGIADHRVLEVMRDVPRHCFVDDAMQARAYGDFPLPIPSGQTISQPYIVATMTEALGLKGHETVLEIGTGSGYQAAVLS
;
A
#
# COMPACT_ATOMS: atom_id res chain seq x y z
N MET A 1 -0.01 11.84 -2.04
CA MET A 1 -0.53 10.45 -2.14
C MET A 1 -1.98 10.35 -1.69
N VAL A 2 -2.31 10.36 -0.39
CA VAL A 2 -3.66 9.98 0.09
C VAL A 2 -4.79 10.87 -0.45
N ASN A 3 -4.74 12.19 -0.23
CA ASN A 3 -5.84 13.07 -0.66
C ASN A 3 -5.93 13.19 -2.19
N GLU A 4 -4.77 13.31 -2.87
CA GLU A 4 -4.71 13.59 -4.30
C GLU A 4 -4.89 12.36 -5.19
N GLN A 5 -4.51 11.17 -4.71
CA GLN A 5 -4.49 9.93 -5.52
C GLN A 5 -5.47 8.87 -5.03
N LEU A 6 -5.80 8.80 -3.74
CA LEU A 6 -6.71 7.77 -3.20
C LEU A 6 -8.12 8.32 -3.05
N VAL A 7 -8.29 9.41 -2.28
CA VAL A 7 -9.60 10.02 -2.01
C VAL A 7 -10.24 10.53 -3.30
N SER A 8 -9.46 11.20 -4.17
CA SER A 8 -9.93 11.69 -5.47
C SER A 8 -10.45 10.58 -6.40
N ARG A 9 -10.08 9.32 -6.12
CA ARG A 9 -10.44 8.13 -6.91
C ARG A 9 -11.40 7.20 -6.18
N GLY A 10 -12.02 7.67 -5.09
CA GLY A 10 -13.15 7.00 -4.46
C GLY A 10 -12.82 6.09 -3.28
N ILE A 11 -11.56 6.02 -2.83
CA ILE A 11 -11.24 5.32 -1.57
C ILE A 11 -11.83 6.14 -0.42
N ALA A 12 -12.74 5.52 0.34
CA ALA A 12 -13.57 6.19 1.34
C ALA A 12 -13.45 5.58 2.74
N ASP A 13 -12.94 4.36 2.88
CA ASP A 13 -12.72 3.73 4.18
C ASP A 13 -11.65 4.51 4.97
N HIS A 14 -12.07 5.13 6.07
CA HIS A 14 -11.20 5.96 6.91
C HIS A 14 -10.01 5.16 7.46
N ARG A 15 -10.20 3.88 7.82
CA ARG A 15 -9.14 3.03 8.36
C ARG A 15 -8.08 2.75 7.31
N VAL A 16 -8.50 2.52 6.07
CA VAL A 16 -7.59 2.36 4.92
C VAL A 16 -6.83 3.66 4.66
N LEU A 17 -7.52 4.80 4.64
CA LEU A 17 -6.87 6.09 4.41
C LEU A 17 -5.87 6.44 5.52
N GLU A 18 -6.15 6.08 6.77
CA GLU A 18 -5.27 6.27 7.93
C GLU A 18 -4.02 5.41 7.83
N VAL A 19 -4.14 4.09 7.66
CA VAL A 19 -2.97 3.20 7.55
C VAL A 19 -2.10 3.54 6.33
N MET A 20 -2.70 4.00 5.22
CA MET A 20 -1.95 4.46 4.05
C MET A 20 -1.17 5.76 4.30
N ARG A 21 -1.52 6.56 5.32
CA ARG A 21 -0.70 7.70 5.78
C ARG A 21 0.42 7.25 6.71
N ASP A 22 0.11 6.31 7.60
CA ASP A 22 0.97 5.95 8.72
C ASP A 22 2.10 4.99 8.34
N VAL A 23 1.84 4.05 7.41
CA VAL A 23 2.85 3.09 6.97
C VAL A 23 3.82 3.79 6.00
N PRO A 24 5.10 3.97 6.36
CA PRO A 24 6.06 4.74 5.55
C PRO A 24 6.50 3.93 4.33
N ARG A 25 5.76 4.05 3.22
CA ARG A 25 6.00 3.29 1.98
C ARG A 25 7.45 3.35 1.46
N HIS A 26 8.17 4.45 1.69
CA HIS A 26 9.57 4.60 1.27
C HIS A 26 10.53 3.65 2.01
N CYS A 27 10.16 3.12 3.18
CA CYS A 27 10.93 2.09 3.88
C CYS A 27 10.87 0.70 3.22
N PHE A 28 10.02 0.54 2.20
CA PHE A 28 9.76 -0.73 1.50
C PHE A 28 10.32 -0.74 0.06
N VAL A 29 11.22 0.20 -0.25
CA VAL A 29 11.91 0.32 -1.54
C VAL A 29 13.38 0.67 -1.32
N ASP A 30 14.23 0.45 -2.32
CA ASP A 30 15.64 0.86 -2.28
C ASP A 30 15.78 2.38 -2.18
N ASP A 31 16.89 2.86 -1.61
CA ASP A 31 17.19 4.29 -1.41
C ASP A 31 17.03 5.12 -2.69
N ALA A 32 17.46 4.57 -3.83
CA ALA A 32 17.36 5.23 -5.13
C ALA A 32 15.91 5.52 -5.56
N MET A 33 14.94 4.77 -5.01
CA MET A 33 13.52 4.88 -5.34
C MET A 33 12.69 5.65 -4.30
N GLN A 34 13.26 6.02 -3.15
CA GLN A 34 12.51 6.68 -2.07
C GLN A 34 11.82 7.97 -2.50
N ALA A 35 12.49 8.80 -3.31
CA ALA A 35 11.92 10.04 -3.85
C ALA A 35 10.66 9.81 -4.73
N ARG A 36 10.50 8.59 -5.25
CA ARG A 36 9.38 8.18 -6.09
C ARG A 36 8.36 7.31 -5.35
N ALA A 37 8.61 6.95 -4.09
CA ALA A 37 7.85 5.95 -3.35
C ALA A 37 6.34 6.23 -3.28
N TYR A 38 5.96 7.51 -3.27
CA TYR A 38 4.58 7.97 -3.10
C TYR A 38 3.85 8.34 -4.40
N GLY A 39 4.46 8.06 -5.55
CA GLY A 39 3.79 8.16 -6.84
C GLY A 39 2.87 6.96 -7.09
N ASP A 40 1.75 7.17 -7.80
CA ASP A 40 0.82 6.09 -8.13
C ASP A 40 1.29 5.23 -9.30
N PHE A 41 2.39 4.50 -9.11
CA PHE A 41 2.93 3.53 -10.04
C PHE A 41 3.71 2.45 -9.30
N PRO A 42 3.89 1.25 -9.90
CA PRO A 42 4.74 0.23 -9.31
C PRO A 42 6.21 0.65 -9.32
N LEU A 43 6.95 0.22 -8.31
CA LEU A 43 8.40 0.39 -8.24
C LEU A 43 9.09 -0.96 -8.21
N PRO A 44 10.27 -1.10 -8.87
CA PRO A 44 11.03 -2.34 -8.82
C PRO A 44 11.52 -2.61 -7.40
N ILE A 45 11.54 -3.88 -7.03
CA ILE A 45 12.17 -4.42 -5.82
C ILE A 45 13.05 -5.62 -6.25
N PRO A 46 13.89 -6.17 -5.35
CA PRO A 46 14.77 -7.29 -5.70
C PRO A 46 14.03 -8.49 -6.34
N SER A 47 14.80 -9.34 -7.03
CA SER A 47 14.30 -10.57 -7.68
C SER A 47 13.27 -10.33 -8.80
N GLY A 48 13.35 -9.18 -9.48
CA GLY A 48 12.49 -8.87 -10.62
C GLY A 48 11.01 -8.63 -10.26
N GLN A 49 10.73 -8.38 -8.98
CA GLN A 49 9.38 -8.12 -8.49
C GLN A 49 9.10 -6.61 -8.44
N THR A 50 7.86 -6.24 -8.11
CA THR A 50 7.47 -4.85 -7.92
C THR A 50 6.65 -4.66 -6.65
N ILE A 51 6.84 -3.55 -5.95
CA ILE A 51 5.85 -3.05 -4.99
C ILE A 51 4.68 -2.43 -5.76
N SER A 52 3.46 -2.91 -5.50
CA SER A 52 2.23 -2.42 -6.15
C SER A 52 2.00 -0.94 -5.89
N GLN A 53 1.45 -0.22 -6.87
CA GLN A 53 1.10 1.19 -6.73
C GLN A 53 0.15 1.46 -5.54
N PRO A 54 0.27 2.59 -4.82
CA PRO A 54 -0.58 2.94 -3.68
C PRO A 54 -2.09 2.76 -3.90
N TYR A 55 -2.61 3.13 -5.08
CA TYR A 55 -4.04 2.99 -5.36
C TYR A 55 -4.50 1.53 -5.34
N ILE A 56 -3.71 0.61 -5.89
CA ILE A 56 -4.07 -0.82 -5.93
C ILE A 56 -4.03 -1.40 -4.51
N VAL A 57 -3.03 -1.04 -3.71
CA VAL A 57 -2.95 -1.43 -2.30
C VAL A 57 -4.19 -0.96 -1.53
N ALA A 58 -4.56 0.31 -1.68
CA ALA A 58 -5.75 0.86 -1.01
C ALA A 58 -7.04 0.19 -1.48
N THR A 59 -7.22 0.00 -2.80
CA THR A 59 -8.43 -0.62 -3.38
C THR A 59 -8.58 -2.07 -2.92
N MET A 60 -7.49 -2.85 -2.92
CA MET A 60 -7.50 -4.23 -2.44
C MET A 60 -7.84 -4.30 -0.95
N THR A 61 -7.26 -3.41 -0.15
CA THR A 61 -7.47 -3.36 1.30
C THR A 61 -8.92 -2.97 1.63
N GLU A 62 -9.48 -1.97 0.94
CA GLU A 62 -10.88 -1.55 1.11
C GLU A 62 -11.86 -2.66 0.71
N ALA A 63 -11.58 -3.38 -0.38
CA ALA A 63 -12.42 -4.47 -0.86
C ALA A 63 -12.50 -5.66 0.11
N LEU A 64 -11.50 -5.84 0.98
CA LEU A 64 -11.53 -6.88 2.02
C LEU A 64 -12.55 -6.56 3.13
N GLY A 65 -12.93 -5.30 3.31
CA GLY A 65 -13.93 -4.89 4.30
C GLY A 65 -13.56 -5.17 5.76
N LEU A 66 -12.25 -5.28 6.06
CA LEU A 66 -11.71 -5.68 7.35
C LEU A 66 -12.20 -4.78 8.51
N LYS A 67 -12.43 -5.39 9.66
CA LYS A 67 -12.89 -4.74 10.90
C LYS A 67 -11.82 -4.71 11.99
N GLY A 68 -10.67 -5.37 11.78
CA GLY A 68 -9.51 -5.35 12.68
C GLY A 68 -9.45 -6.52 13.66
N HIS A 69 -10.19 -7.59 13.41
CA HIS A 69 -10.15 -8.83 14.23
C HIS A 69 -9.96 -10.09 13.37
N GLU A 70 -9.78 -9.90 12.06
CA GLU A 70 -9.58 -10.96 11.10
C GLU A 70 -8.15 -11.50 11.15
N THR A 71 -8.00 -12.80 10.91
CA THR A 71 -6.71 -13.40 10.53
C THR A 71 -6.62 -13.41 9.02
N VAL A 72 -5.68 -12.66 8.46
CA VAL A 72 -5.53 -12.48 7.01
C VAL A 72 -4.35 -13.30 6.49
N LEU A 73 -4.55 -13.98 5.35
CA LEU A 73 -3.48 -14.60 4.58
C LEU A 73 -3.19 -13.75 3.34
N GLU A 74 -2.01 -13.14 3.31
CA GLU A 74 -1.45 -12.52 2.11
C GLU A 74 -0.56 -13.53 1.38
N ILE A 75 -0.76 -13.72 0.07
CA ILE A 75 0.11 -14.55 -0.77
C ILE A 75 0.92 -13.63 -1.68
N GLY A 76 2.25 -13.67 -1.53
CA GLY A 76 3.18 -12.85 -2.31
C GLY A 76 3.66 -11.61 -1.56
N THR A 77 4.39 -11.81 -0.45
CA THR A 77 4.87 -10.74 0.44
C THR A 77 5.62 -9.62 -0.28
N GLY A 78 6.45 -9.97 -1.28
CA GLY A 78 7.20 -8.98 -2.05
C GLY A 78 8.06 -8.10 -1.14
N SER A 79 7.78 -6.79 -1.12
CA SER A 79 8.47 -5.85 -0.21
C SER A 79 7.98 -5.91 1.23
N GLY A 80 6.82 -6.50 1.49
CA GLY A 80 6.14 -6.50 2.80
C GLY A 80 5.25 -5.28 3.05
N TYR A 81 5.12 -4.35 2.09
CA TYR A 81 4.31 -3.14 2.28
C TYR A 81 2.82 -3.45 2.46
N GLN A 82 2.26 -4.34 1.64
CA GLN A 82 0.84 -4.71 1.75
C GLN A 82 0.57 -5.46 3.06
N ALA A 83 1.46 -6.36 3.48
CA ALA A 83 1.40 -7.00 4.80
C ALA A 83 1.39 -5.97 5.95
N ALA A 84 2.24 -4.94 5.89
CA ALA A 84 2.26 -3.87 6.90
C ALA A 84 0.99 -2.98 6.86
N VAL A 85 0.33 -2.85 5.71
CA VAL A 85 -0.95 -2.16 5.59
C VAL A 85 -2.11 -3.00 6.17
N LEU A 86 -1.98 -4.32 6.21
CA LEU A 86 -2.99 -5.25 6.73
C LEU A 86 -2.85 -5.57 8.23
N SER A 87 -1.77 -5.11 8.88
CA SER A 87 -1.45 -5.43 10.28
C SER A 87 -2.12 -4.52 11.31
#